data_AF-A0A177EXL8-F1
#
_entry.id   AF-A0A177EXL8-F1
#
_cell.length_a   1.000
_cell.length_b   1.000
_cell.length_c   1.000
_cell.angle_alpha   90.00
_cell.angle_beta   90.00
_cell.angle_gamma   90.00
#
_symmetry.space_group_name_H-M   'P 1'
#
loop_
_entity.id
_entity.type
_entity.pdbx_description
1 polymer ?
#
loop_
_entity_poly.entity_id
_entity_poly.type
_entity_poly.pdbx_seq_one_letter_code
_entity_poly.pdbx_strand_id
1 'polypeptide(L)'
;MSASQRLPLDRKRAFGRMVFETLADARDGLYVLLFAAHDFIVDTREIRISKPKDWTPSSDLVTRQERLRTDFLKWHTAFEERFRCPSRPPLQHEVEPYSLLHVVYSYYFILVCTGLSMYETDFDKFFPIFQTMVDHASRIVTPRVDELRPVFMFETRVIPSLFAVGVKCRHPVIRRQAIALLRNGTRVENTWRADAMADIAEWSVGIEESGSIHGVFCPEPPDIELPPENHRVHWSQVIELPDSDGRASKFHQVQKWEQDEHHVWSLVDHLRRENRMISYQGIVAICIASAAALVTMGFVVHRLLIKRPDVADPFTPSDDQRRYMREVRERNIVEALGNQRLR
;
A
#
# COMPACT_ATOMS: atom_id res chain seq x y z
N MET A 1 -25.78 -6.37 2.10
CA MET A 1 -25.49 -5.88 0.72
C MET A 1 -24.44 -4.77 0.80
N SER A 2 -23.23 -5.06 0.32
CA SER A 2 -22.06 -4.16 0.38
C SER A 2 -22.31 -2.82 -0.34
N ALA A 3 -21.88 -1.72 0.27
CA ALA A 3 -22.06 -0.34 -0.21
C ALA A 3 -21.40 -0.08 -1.57
N SER A 4 -20.41 -0.89 -1.96
CA SER A 4 -19.74 -0.83 -3.27
C SER A 4 -20.68 -1.10 -4.46
N GLN A 5 -21.82 -1.77 -4.24
CA GLN A 5 -22.83 -2.00 -5.29
C GLN A 5 -23.75 -0.79 -5.55
N ARG A 6 -23.72 0.27 -4.71
CA ARG A 6 -24.71 1.36 -4.73
C ARG A 6 -24.19 2.72 -5.20
N LEU A 7 -23.01 2.79 -5.81
CA LEU A 7 -22.55 4.02 -6.46
C LEU A 7 -22.83 3.97 -7.96
N PRO A 8 -23.87 4.68 -8.46
CA PRO A 8 -24.01 5.00 -9.86
C PRO A 8 -23.11 6.21 -10.16
N LEU A 9 -21.80 6.05 -10.00
CA LEU A 9 -20.94 6.77 -10.94
C LEU A 9 -21.25 6.10 -12.27
N ASP A 10 -21.69 6.87 -13.25
CA ASP A 10 -22.03 6.37 -14.57
C ASP A 10 -20.75 5.73 -15.14
N ARG A 11 -20.55 4.43 -14.85
CA ARG A 11 -19.30 3.67 -15.07
C ARG A 11 -18.89 3.74 -16.54
N LYS A 12 -19.85 3.98 -17.43
CA LYS A 12 -19.64 4.16 -18.86
C LYS A 12 -18.82 5.41 -19.20
N ARG A 13 -18.85 6.46 -18.39
CA ARG A 13 -18.11 7.72 -18.62
C ARG A 13 -16.69 7.69 -18.02
N ALA A 14 -16.51 7.05 -16.87
CA ALA A 14 -15.18 6.89 -16.24
C ALA A 14 -14.31 5.80 -16.89
N PHE A 15 -14.93 4.76 -17.46
CA PHE A 15 -14.25 3.61 -18.07
C PHE A 15 -14.55 3.43 -19.56
N GLY A 16 -14.92 4.53 -20.24
CA GLY A 16 -14.88 4.62 -21.70
C GLY A 16 -13.43 4.60 -22.22
N ARG A 17 -13.18 5.11 -23.42
CA ARG A 17 -11.81 5.26 -23.93
C ARG A 17 -11.07 6.29 -23.06
N MET A 18 -10.33 5.82 -22.05
CA MET A 18 -9.53 6.68 -21.17
C MET A 18 -8.44 7.32 -22.03
N VAL A 19 -8.47 8.64 -22.16
CA VAL A 19 -7.44 9.43 -22.84
C VAL A 19 -7.06 10.54 -21.86
N PHE A 20 -5.79 10.62 -21.50
CA PHE A 20 -5.27 11.64 -20.59
C PHE A 20 -4.64 12.78 -21.39
N GLU A 21 -4.97 14.02 -21.06
CA GLU A 21 -4.35 15.19 -21.69
C GLU A 21 -3.06 15.58 -20.96
N THR A 22 -3.10 15.53 -19.62
CA THR A 22 -2.01 15.91 -18.70
C THR A 22 -1.74 14.86 -17.62
N LEU A 23 -0.58 14.95 -16.95
CA LEU A 23 -0.25 14.10 -15.79
C LEU A 23 -1.23 14.29 -14.63
N ALA A 24 -1.81 15.49 -14.49
CA ALA A 24 -2.83 15.75 -13.48
C ALA A 24 -4.12 14.96 -13.78
N ASP A 25 -4.56 14.91 -15.04
CA ASP A 25 -5.75 14.12 -15.44
C ASP A 25 -5.53 12.63 -15.19
N ALA A 26 -4.32 12.13 -15.48
CA ALA A 26 -3.95 10.75 -15.20
C ALA A 26 -3.96 10.44 -13.70
N ARG A 27 -3.41 11.34 -12.87
CA ARG A 27 -3.44 11.24 -11.41
C ARG A 27 -4.86 11.18 -10.88
N ASP A 28 -5.72 12.08 -11.34
CA ASP A 28 -7.10 12.16 -10.85
C ASP A 28 -7.89 10.90 -11.26
N GLY A 29 -7.65 10.37 -12.46
CA GLY A 29 -8.15 9.06 -12.89
C GLY A 29 -7.65 7.90 -12.02
N LEU A 30 -6.38 7.92 -11.61
CA LEU A 30 -5.82 6.90 -10.72
C LEU A 30 -6.49 6.94 -9.35
N TYR A 31 -6.75 8.13 -8.78
CA TYR A 31 -7.41 8.24 -7.48
C TYR A 31 -8.81 7.64 -7.44
N VAL A 32 -9.57 7.71 -8.53
CA VAL A 32 -10.86 7.02 -8.65
C VAL A 32 -10.68 5.50 -8.54
N LEU A 33 -9.63 4.94 -9.16
CA LEU A 33 -9.31 3.53 -9.05
C LEU A 33 -8.85 3.14 -7.65
N LEU A 34 -7.98 3.94 -7.03
CA LEU A 34 -7.51 3.68 -5.66
C LEU A 34 -8.67 3.63 -4.68
N PHE A 35 -9.63 4.56 -4.83
CA PHE A 35 -10.85 4.59 -4.02
C PHE A 35 -11.71 3.35 -4.24
N ALA A 36 -11.94 2.94 -5.48
CA ALA A 36 -12.72 1.75 -5.78
C ALA A 36 -12.06 0.46 -5.26
N ALA A 37 -10.73 0.41 -5.28
CA ALA A 37 -9.94 -0.72 -4.77
C ALA A 37 -9.83 -0.74 -3.24
N HIS A 38 -9.99 0.41 -2.58
CA HIS A 38 -9.78 0.55 -1.14
C HIS A 38 -10.56 -0.46 -0.31
N ASP A 39 -11.89 -0.47 -0.45
CA ASP A 39 -12.75 -1.40 0.27
C ASP A 39 -12.37 -2.86 -0.01
N PHE A 40 -11.97 -3.19 -1.24
CA PHE A 40 -11.54 -4.54 -1.59
C PHE A 40 -10.25 -4.92 -0.86
N ILE A 41 -9.27 -4.02 -0.79
CA ILE A 41 -8.00 -4.24 -0.10
C ILE A 41 -8.24 -4.41 1.41
N VAL A 42 -9.15 -3.63 2.01
CA VAL A 42 -9.53 -3.77 3.42
C VAL A 42 -10.20 -5.12 3.66
N ASP A 43 -11.24 -5.45 2.88
CA ASP A 43 -11.98 -6.71 3.01
C ASP A 43 -11.04 -7.93 2.88
N THR A 44 -10.17 -7.90 1.86
CA THR A 44 -9.25 -9.01 1.59
C THR A 44 -8.14 -9.13 2.63
N ARG A 45 -7.68 -8.03 3.20
CA ARG A 45 -6.73 -8.06 4.33
C ARG A 45 -7.33 -8.79 5.54
N GLU A 46 -8.56 -8.44 5.93
CA GLU A 46 -9.24 -9.07 7.06
C GLU A 46 -9.48 -10.57 6.80
N ILE A 47 -9.79 -10.94 5.56
CA ILE A 47 -9.87 -12.35 5.14
C ILE A 47 -8.52 -13.04 5.34
N ARG A 48 -7.42 -12.46 4.85
CA ARG A 48 -6.07 -13.05 4.94
C ARG A 48 -5.56 -13.21 6.38
N ILE A 49 -6.10 -12.43 7.32
CA ILE A 49 -5.77 -12.53 8.76
C ILE A 49 -6.68 -13.55 9.47
N SER A 50 -7.97 -13.62 9.10
CA SER A 50 -8.97 -14.38 9.85
C SER A 50 -9.28 -15.77 9.29
N LYS A 51 -8.90 -16.06 8.05
CA LYS A 51 -9.23 -17.32 7.35
C LYS A 51 -8.03 -18.28 7.30
N PRO A 52 -8.30 -19.60 7.24
CA PRO A 52 -7.23 -20.61 7.14
C PRO A 52 -6.53 -20.55 5.77
N LYS A 53 -5.32 -21.12 5.68
CA LYS A 53 -4.48 -21.05 4.48
C LYS A 53 -5.08 -21.71 3.23
N ASP A 54 -5.97 -22.68 3.40
CA ASP A 54 -6.72 -23.39 2.35
C ASP A 54 -8.04 -22.69 1.97
N TRP A 55 -8.31 -21.50 2.52
CA TRP A 55 -9.49 -20.72 2.19
C TRP A 55 -9.56 -20.42 0.69
N THR A 56 -10.77 -20.52 0.15
CA THR A 56 -11.06 -20.23 -1.25
C THR A 56 -12.01 -19.04 -1.38
N PRO A 57 -11.78 -18.14 -2.35
CA PRO A 57 -12.60 -16.96 -2.55
C PRO A 57 -13.97 -17.29 -3.13
N SER A 58 -14.99 -16.53 -2.73
CA SER A 58 -16.30 -16.59 -3.37
C SER A 58 -16.27 -16.03 -4.79
N SER A 59 -17.20 -16.47 -5.64
CA SER A 59 -17.35 -15.98 -7.01
C SER A 59 -17.52 -14.46 -7.08
N ASP A 60 -18.22 -13.86 -6.11
CA ASP A 60 -18.40 -12.42 -6.02
C ASP A 60 -17.08 -11.68 -5.78
N LEU A 61 -16.23 -12.20 -4.89
CA LEU A 61 -14.91 -11.63 -4.61
C LEU A 61 -13.98 -11.75 -5.82
N VAL A 62 -13.96 -12.91 -6.48
CA VAL A 62 -13.20 -13.12 -7.71
C VAL A 62 -13.66 -12.15 -8.81
N THR A 63 -14.97 -12.02 -9.01
CA THR A 63 -15.54 -11.10 -10.00
C THR A 63 -15.17 -9.65 -9.69
N ARG A 64 -15.20 -9.26 -8.40
CA ARG A 64 -14.79 -7.92 -7.96
C ARG A 64 -13.29 -7.68 -8.22
N GLN A 65 -12.43 -8.64 -7.91
CA GLN A 65 -10.99 -8.58 -8.16
C GLN A 65 -10.70 -8.41 -9.65
N GLU A 66 -11.28 -9.27 -10.50
CA GLU A 66 -11.07 -9.24 -11.95
C GLU A 66 -11.49 -7.91 -12.58
N ARG A 67 -12.60 -7.35 -12.09
CA ARG A 67 -13.05 -6.04 -12.52
C ARG A 67 -12.07 -4.93 -12.14
N LEU A 68 -11.61 -4.90 -10.88
CA LEU A 68 -10.60 -3.92 -10.45
C LEU A 68 -9.31 -4.08 -11.25
N ARG A 69 -8.82 -5.31 -11.43
CA ARG A 69 -7.63 -5.62 -12.24
C ARG A 69 -7.77 -5.08 -13.66
N THR A 70 -8.91 -5.32 -14.29
CA THR A 70 -9.21 -4.82 -15.64
C THR A 70 -9.20 -3.29 -15.69
N ASP A 71 -9.83 -2.63 -14.72
CA ASP A 71 -9.92 -1.17 -14.68
C ASP A 71 -8.53 -0.53 -14.46
N PHE A 72 -7.68 -1.12 -13.60
CA PHE A 72 -6.28 -0.72 -13.44
C PHE A 72 -5.45 -0.91 -14.71
N LEU A 73 -5.56 -2.07 -15.38
CA LEU A 73 -4.84 -2.32 -16.63
C LEU A 73 -5.22 -1.33 -17.72
N LYS A 74 -6.50 -1.03 -17.89
CA LYS A 74 -6.96 -0.02 -18.85
C LYS A 74 -6.38 1.36 -18.57
N TRP A 75 -6.34 1.78 -17.31
CA TRP A 75 -5.75 3.05 -16.91
C TRP A 75 -4.26 3.09 -17.25
N HIS A 76 -3.52 2.02 -16.91
CA HIS A 76 -2.08 1.95 -17.17
C HIS A 76 -1.75 1.95 -18.66
N THR A 77 -2.52 1.22 -19.47
CA THR A 77 -2.38 1.26 -20.93
C THR A 77 -2.56 2.68 -21.47
N ALA A 78 -3.65 3.36 -21.09
CA ALA A 78 -3.91 4.74 -21.53
C ALA A 78 -2.84 5.74 -21.05
N PHE A 79 -2.33 5.54 -19.83
CA PHE A 79 -1.26 6.35 -19.24
C PHE A 79 0.05 6.17 -20.02
N GLU A 80 0.46 4.93 -20.26
CA GLU A 80 1.67 4.63 -21.01
C GLU A 80 1.57 5.05 -22.47
N GLU A 81 0.46 4.81 -23.16
CA GLU A 81 0.26 5.26 -24.55
C GLU A 81 0.42 6.77 -24.70
N ARG A 82 0.05 7.54 -23.68
CA ARG A 82 0.15 9.00 -23.68
C ARG A 82 1.53 9.52 -23.32
N PHE A 83 2.12 9.00 -22.23
CA PHE A 83 3.29 9.60 -21.61
C PHE A 83 4.59 8.84 -21.87
N ARG A 84 4.52 7.61 -22.39
CA ARG A 84 5.69 6.83 -22.81
C ARG A 84 6.07 7.21 -24.24
N CYS A 85 6.96 8.20 -24.41
CA CYS A 85 7.52 8.54 -25.72
C CYS A 85 9.06 8.40 -25.71
N PRO A 86 9.64 7.37 -26.37
CA PRO A 86 11.09 7.22 -26.47
C PRO A 86 11.77 8.38 -27.22
N SER A 87 11.02 9.05 -28.10
CA SER A 87 11.53 10.07 -29.02
C SER A 87 11.58 11.48 -28.43
N ARG A 88 10.94 11.69 -27.27
CA ARG A 88 10.91 12.99 -26.59
C ARG A 88 11.60 12.84 -25.23
N PRO A 89 12.69 13.56 -24.95
CA PRO A 89 13.24 13.59 -23.61
C PRO A 89 12.18 14.17 -22.66
N PRO A 90 11.87 13.50 -21.54
CA PRO A 90 10.88 13.99 -20.59
C PRO A 90 11.33 15.36 -20.05
N LEU A 91 10.39 16.29 -19.91
CA LEU A 91 10.71 17.57 -19.28
C LEU A 91 11.05 17.31 -17.82
N GLN A 92 12.03 18.02 -17.26
CA GLN A 92 12.56 17.74 -15.92
C GLN A 92 11.47 17.80 -14.82
N HIS A 93 10.44 18.64 -14.99
CA HIS A 93 9.31 18.75 -14.07
C HIS A 93 8.26 17.62 -14.22
N GLU A 94 8.31 16.83 -15.30
CA GLU A 94 7.39 15.71 -15.55
C GLU A 94 7.92 14.38 -14.99
N VAL A 95 9.25 14.27 -14.78
CA VAL A 95 9.92 13.02 -14.35
C VAL A 95 9.40 12.51 -13.01
N GLU A 96 9.32 13.40 -12.01
CA GLU A 96 8.92 13.06 -10.65
C GLU A 96 7.41 12.70 -10.56
N PRO A 97 6.47 13.49 -11.11
CA PRO A 97 5.05 13.10 -11.14
C PRO A 97 4.79 11.82 -11.95
N TYR A 98 5.42 11.65 -13.11
CA TYR A 98 5.30 10.42 -13.90
C TYR A 98 5.77 9.19 -13.13
N SER A 99 6.92 9.30 -12.46
CA SER A 99 7.46 8.20 -11.65
C SER A 99 6.61 7.91 -10.43
N LEU A 100 6.04 8.94 -9.80
CA LEU A 100 5.17 8.75 -8.64
C LEU A 100 3.89 7.99 -9.03
N LEU A 101 3.28 8.34 -10.16
CA LEU A 101 2.10 7.63 -10.67
C LEU A 101 2.37 6.16 -10.94
N HIS A 102 3.54 5.84 -11.51
CA HIS A 102 3.99 4.44 -11.67
C HIS A 102 4.09 3.70 -10.34
N VAL A 103 4.78 4.29 -9.36
CA VAL A 103 4.96 3.67 -8.03
C VAL A 103 3.62 3.41 -7.34
N VAL A 104 2.71 4.40 -7.35
CA VAL A 104 1.39 4.27 -6.71
C VAL A 104 0.51 3.27 -7.45
N TYR A 105 0.47 3.33 -8.78
CA TYR A 105 -0.24 2.35 -9.61
C TYR A 105 0.22 0.92 -9.29
N SER A 106 1.54 0.68 -9.38
CA SER A 106 2.12 -0.64 -9.19
C SER A 106 1.82 -1.20 -7.79
N TYR A 107 1.93 -0.39 -6.75
CA TYR A 107 1.63 -0.80 -5.38
C TYR A 107 0.19 -1.30 -5.23
N TYR A 108 -0.79 -0.49 -5.66
CA TYR A 108 -2.21 -0.87 -5.55
C TYR A 108 -2.58 -2.01 -6.49
N PHE A 109 -2.01 -2.06 -7.69
CA PHE A 109 -2.24 -3.14 -8.63
C PHE A 109 -1.81 -4.49 -8.07
N ILE A 110 -0.63 -4.56 -7.44
CA ILE A 110 -0.15 -5.76 -6.75
C ILE A 110 -1.14 -6.16 -5.65
N LEU A 111 -1.52 -5.22 -4.76
CA LEU A 111 -2.47 -5.50 -3.68
C LEU A 111 -3.82 -6.05 -4.18
N VAL A 112 -4.34 -5.48 -5.29
CA VAL A 112 -5.57 -5.98 -5.92
C VAL A 112 -5.36 -7.39 -6.45
N CYS A 113 -4.26 -7.66 -7.15
CA CYS A 113 -4.02 -8.97 -7.76
C CYS A 113 -3.73 -10.07 -6.73
N THR A 114 -3.10 -9.76 -5.60
CA THR A 114 -2.74 -10.72 -4.57
C THR A 114 -3.75 -10.80 -3.43
N GLY A 115 -4.76 -9.92 -3.39
CA GLY A 115 -5.71 -9.81 -2.27
C GLY A 115 -6.44 -11.11 -1.93
N LEU A 116 -6.74 -11.96 -2.92
CA LEU A 116 -7.42 -13.24 -2.70
C LEU A 116 -6.46 -14.42 -2.45
N SER A 117 -5.15 -14.18 -2.38
CA SER A 117 -4.16 -15.23 -2.11
C SER A 117 -3.80 -15.33 -0.64
N MET A 118 -3.77 -16.56 -0.13
CA MET A 118 -3.28 -16.91 1.21
C MET A 118 -1.77 -17.22 1.24
N TYR A 119 -1.10 -17.13 0.08
CA TYR A 119 0.31 -17.49 -0.07
C TYR A 119 1.15 -16.25 -0.36
N GLU A 120 2.23 -16.08 0.39
CA GLU A 120 3.18 -14.99 0.18
C GLU A 120 4.08 -15.26 -1.05
N THR A 121 4.19 -16.51 -1.49
CA THR A 121 4.85 -16.88 -2.75
C THR A 121 4.19 -16.27 -3.99
N ASP A 122 2.90 -15.94 -3.93
CA ASP A 122 2.15 -15.37 -5.05
C ASP A 122 2.59 -13.95 -5.41
N PHE A 123 3.41 -13.29 -4.59
CA PHE A 123 4.03 -12.01 -4.96
C PHE A 123 5.11 -12.16 -6.05
N ASP A 124 5.64 -13.37 -6.29
CA ASP A 124 6.77 -13.59 -7.22
C ASP A 124 6.46 -13.25 -8.67
N LYS A 125 5.21 -13.44 -9.08
CA LYS A 125 4.70 -13.06 -10.41
C LYS A 125 4.81 -11.54 -10.66
N PHE A 126 5.13 -10.75 -9.63
CA PHE A 126 5.29 -9.30 -9.70
C PHE A 126 6.73 -8.82 -9.54
N PHE A 127 7.76 -9.68 -9.58
CA PHE A 127 9.16 -9.22 -9.55
C PHE A 127 9.50 -8.11 -10.57
N PRO A 128 9.06 -8.18 -11.84
CA PRO A 128 9.30 -7.09 -12.79
C PRO A 128 8.63 -5.77 -12.37
N ILE A 129 7.43 -5.84 -11.76
CA ILE A 129 6.72 -4.66 -11.26
C ILE A 129 7.43 -4.10 -10.02
N PHE A 130 7.90 -4.95 -9.11
CA PHE A 130 8.70 -4.50 -7.96
C PHE A 130 9.99 -3.80 -8.39
N GLN A 131 10.70 -4.33 -9.39
CA GLN A 131 11.88 -3.66 -9.95
C GLN A 131 11.51 -2.29 -10.53
N THR A 132 10.43 -2.23 -11.31
CA THR A 132 9.91 -0.98 -11.88
C THR A 132 9.58 0.05 -10.78
N MET A 133 8.99 -0.38 -9.66
CA MET A 133 8.72 0.47 -8.50
C MET A 133 10.01 1.05 -7.90
N VAL A 134 11.03 0.21 -7.72
CA VAL A 134 12.34 0.66 -7.20
C VAL A 134 13.01 1.65 -8.15
N ASP A 135 12.98 1.36 -9.46
CA ASP A 135 13.59 2.22 -10.48
C ASP A 135 12.91 3.60 -10.52
N HIS A 136 11.58 3.66 -10.48
CA HIS A 136 10.84 4.92 -10.42
C HIS A 136 11.01 5.64 -9.08
N ALA A 137 11.00 4.91 -7.96
CA ALA A 137 11.23 5.49 -6.65
C ALA A 137 12.62 6.13 -6.54
N SER A 138 13.66 5.55 -7.15
CA SER A 138 15.01 6.10 -7.17
C SER A 138 15.10 7.50 -7.82
N ARG A 139 14.18 7.82 -8.74
CA ARG A 139 14.09 9.14 -9.41
C ARG A 139 13.35 10.18 -8.57
N ILE A 140 12.61 9.74 -7.56
CA ILE A 140 11.80 10.59 -6.67
C ILE A 140 12.53 10.85 -5.36
N VAL A 141 13.22 9.83 -4.85
CA VAL A 141 13.96 9.89 -3.61
C VAL A 141 15.11 10.86 -3.75
N THR A 142 15.08 11.93 -2.96
CA THR A 142 16.20 12.85 -2.84
C THR A 142 17.11 12.46 -1.69
N PRO A 143 18.43 12.63 -1.83
CA PRO A 143 19.37 12.40 -0.74
C PRO A 143 19.01 13.21 0.50
N ARG A 144 19.38 12.71 1.67
CA ARG A 144 19.30 13.43 2.96
C ARG A 144 20.23 14.64 2.96
N VAL A 145 19.82 15.73 2.34
CA VAL A 145 20.45 17.05 2.49
C VAL A 145 19.69 17.78 3.59
N ASP A 146 20.38 18.55 4.44
CA ASP A 146 19.80 19.36 5.54
C ASP A 146 18.86 20.49 5.05
N GLU A 147 18.51 20.51 3.77
CA GLU A 147 17.54 21.43 3.19
C GLU A 147 16.12 21.02 3.55
N LEU A 148 15.45 21.92 4.28
CA LEU A 148 14.06 21.86 4.69
C LEU A 148 13.13 21.78 3.46
N ARG A 149 12.92 20.59 2.92
CA ARG A 149 11.74 20.34 2.08
C ARG A 149 10.48 20.38 2.95
N PRO A 150 9.35 20.91 2.46
CA PRO A 150 8.10 20.91 3.20
C PRO A 150 7.74 19.48 3.61
N VAL A 151 7.75 19.23 4.92
CA VAL A 151 7.50 17.93 5.57
C VAL A 151 6.04 17.47 5.38
N PHE A 152 5.18 18.37 4.89
CA PHE A 152 3.75 18.15 4.72
C PHE A 152 3.36 18.13 3.24
N MET A 153 3.58 17.00 2.59
CA MET A 153 2.89 16.66 1.34
C MET A 153 1.78 15.69 1.69
N PHE A 154 0.53 16.17 1.66
CA PHE A 154 -0.66 15.38 1.97
C PHE A 154 -0.75 14.08 1.15
N GLU A 155 -0.13 13.99 -0.03
CA GLU A 155 -0.08 12.77 -0.81
C GLU A 155 0.98 11.79 -0.28
N THR A 156 0.58 10.55 0.01
CA THR A 156 1.52 9.44 0.19
C THR A 156 2.34 9.27 -1.09
N ARG A 157 3.66 9.35 -0.97
CA ARG A 157 4.63 9.35 -2.06
C ARG A 157 5.22 7.94 -2.28
N VAL A 158 6.35 7.63 -1.66
CA VAL A 158 7.18 6.47 -2.03
C VAL A 158 7.57 5.59 -0.85
N ILE A 159 7.58 6.10 0.38
CA ILE A 159 7.99 5.32 1.57
C ILE A 159 7.16 4.04 1.71
N PRO A 160 5.81 4.06 1.59
CA PRO A 160 5.01 2.85 1.82
C PRO A 160 5.19 1.81 0.73
N SER A 161 5.33 2.27 -0.51
CA SER A 161 5.55 1.42 -1.67
C SER A 161 6.92 0.73 -1.59
N LEU A 162 7.97 1.47 -1.20
CA LEU A 162 9.30 0.91 -0.96
C LEU A 162 9.30 -0.08 0.21
N PHE A 163 8.61 0.26 1.29
CA PHE A 163 8.44 -0.66 2.41
C PHE A 163 7.77 -1.96 1.97
N ALA A 164 6.67 -1.87 1.21
CA ALA A 164 5.96 -3.03 0.68
C ALA A 164 6.85 -3.88 -0.22
N VAL A 165 7.70 -3.27 -1.06
CA VAL A 165 8.72 -4.01 -1.84
C VAL A 165 9.66 -4.77 -0.90
N GLY A 166 10.17 -4.11 0.13
CA GLY A 166 11.08 -4.72 1.11
C GLY A 166 10.50 -5.97 1.79
N VAL A 167 9.23 -5.93 2.21
CA VAL A 167 8.61 -7.05 2.97
C VAL A 167 7.85 -8.07 2.12
N LYS A 168 7.37 -7.72 0.92
CA LYS A 168 6.57 -8.62 0.07
C LYS A 168 7.34 -9.22 -1.10
N CYS A 169 8.28 -8.51 -1.71
CA CYS A 169 9.10 -9.08 -2.78
C CYS A 169 10.10 -10.10 -2.20
N ARG A 170 10.15 -11.34 -2.69
CA ARG A 170 11.13 -12.36 -2.24
C ARG A 170 12.51 -12.26 -2.90
N HIS A 171 12.64 -11.52 -3.99
CA HIS A 171 13.87 -11.47 -4.77
C HIS A 171 14.98 -10.69 -4.05
N PRO A 172 16.07 -11.32 -3.60
CA PRO A 172 17.01 -10.78 -2.62
C PRO A 172 17.63 -9.42 -3.00
N VAL A 173 17.89 -9.20 -4.29
CA VAL A 173 18.41 -7.92 -4.81
C VAL A 173 17.38 -6.80 -4.72
N ILE A 174 16.14 -7.03 -5.18
CA ILE A 174 15.10 -5.99 -5.30
C ILE A 174 14.70 -5.44 -3.92
N ARG A 175 14.49 -6.34 -2.95
CA ARG A 175 14.16 -5.94 -1.56
C ARG A 175 15.27 -5.09 -0.93
N ARG A 176 16.55 -5.40 -1.19
CA ARG A 176 17.69 -4.61 -0.68
C ARG A 176 17.78 -3.24 -1.34
N GLN A 177 17.54 -3.14 -2.64
CA GLN A 177 17.47 -1.83 -3.32
C GLN A 177 16.37 -0.95 -2.71
N ALA A 178 15.19 -1.51 -2.43
CA ALA A 178 14.10 -0.78 -1.78
C ALA A 178 14.48 -0.31 -0.36
N ILE A 179 15.10 -1.19 0.44
CA ILE A 179 15.60 -0.87 1.78
C ILE A 179 16.67 0.23 1.71
N ALA A 180 17.61 0.15 0.77
CA ALA A 180 18.62 1.18 0.58
C ALA A 180 18.01 2.55 0.26
N LEU A 181 16.95 2.60 -0.57
CA LEU A 181 16.21 3.84 -0.84
C LEU A 181 15.52 4.40 0.41
N LEU A 182 14.97 3.55 1.29
CA LEU A 182 14.42 3.99 2.57
C LEU A 182 15.52 4.56 3.50
N ARG A 183 16.70 3.92 3.54
CA ARG A 183 17.84 4.37 4.36
C ARG A 183 18.50 5.64 3.86
N ASN A 184 18.52 5.88 2.55
CA ASN A 184 19.25 6.99 1.94
C ASN A 184 18.34 8.18 1.59
N GLY A 185 17.03 7.96 1.54
CA GLY A 185 16.04 8.94 1.13
C GLY A 185 15.49 9.83 2.24
N THR A 186 14.40 10.53 1.89
CA THR A 186 13.61 11.40 2.78
C THR A 186 13.27 10.70 4.09
N ARG A 187 13.48 11.38 5.21
CA ARG A 187 13.28 10.81 6.55
C ARG A 187 11.81 10.55 6.89
N VAL A 188 10.92 11.46 6.50
CA VAL A 188 9.51 11.45 6.88
C VAL A 188 8.63 11.82 5.69
N GLU A 189 7.55 11.06 5.51
CA GLU A 189 6.49 11.32 4.54
C GLU A 189 5.16 11.16 5.27
N ASN A 190 4.45 12.27 5.53
CA ASN A 190 3.27 12.25 6.40
C ASN A 190 3.60 11.64 7.78
N THR A 191 2.93 10.55 8.15
CA THR A 191 3.17 9.80 9.39
C THR A 191 4.23 8.71 9.23
N TRP A 192 4.76 8.50 8.03
CA TRP A 192 5.73 7.45 7.74
C TRP A 192 7.15 7.92 8.01
N ARG A 193 7.91 7.10 8.74
CA ARG A 193 9.33 7.33 8.98
C ARG A 193 10.14 6.28 8.23
N ALA A 194 10.95 6.73 7.27
CA ALA A 194 11.71 5.84 6.39
C ALA A 194 12.66 4.94 7.18
N ASP A 195 13.32 5.48 8.22
CA ASP A 195 14.25 4.72 9.06
C ASP A 195 13.58 3.52 9.73
N ALA A 196 12.38 3.72 10.27
CA ALA A 196 11.67 2.62 10.92
C ALA A 196 11.09 1.62 9.94
N MET A 197 10.65 2.08 8.76
CA MET A 197 10.21 1.18 7.70
C MET A 197 11.39 0.31 7.23
N ALA A 198 12.59 0.89 7.11
CA ALA A 198 13.80 0.14 6.81
C ALA A 198 14.14 -0.84 7.94
N ASP A 199 14.07 -0.44 9.22
CA ASP A 199 14.33 -1.33 10.36
C ASP A 199 13.42 -2.59 10.31
N ILE A 200 12.12 -2.40 10.09
CA ILE A 200 11.13 -3.50 10.01
C ILE A 200 11.39 -4.38 8.77
N ALA A 201 11.70 -3.76 7.63
CA ALA A 201 11.95 -4.48 6.39
C ALA A 201 13.23 -5.32 6.48
N GLU A 202 14.34 -4.75 6.97
CA GLU A 202 15.58 -5.47 7.22
C GLU A 202 15.36 -6.67 8.13
N TRP A 203 14.64 -6.48 9.24
CA TRP A 203 14.35 -7.57 10.15
C TRP A 203 13.50 -8.67 9.51
N SER A 204 12.45 -8.29 8.77
CA SER A 204 11.59 -9.24 8.05
C SER A 204 12.41 -10.06 7.05
N VAL A 205 13.27 -9.41 6.27
CA VAL A 205 14.18 -10.07 5.33
C VAL A 205 15.15 -11.01 6.05
N GLY A 206 15.74 -10.58 7.18
CA GLY A 206 16.64 -11.41 7.97
C GLY A 206 15.97 -12.68 8.49
N ILE A 207 14.72 -12.59 8.97
CA ILE A 207 13.95 -13.76 9.42
C ILE A 207 13.69 -14.72 8.27
N GLU A 208 13.25 -14.19 7.13
CA GLU A 208 12.84 -15.00 5.99
C GLU A 208 14.02 -15.74 5.36
N GLU A 209 15.13 -15.03 5.13
CA GLU A 209 16.31 -15.58 4.47
C GLU A 209 17.08 -16.56 5.38
N SER A 210 17.04 -16.38 6.70
CA SER A 210 17.68 -17.32 7.64
C SER A 210 16.79 -18.49 8.08
N GLY A 211 15.48 -18.39 7.88
CA GLY A 211 14.50 -19.33 8.45
C GLY A 211 14.35 -19.24 9.97
N SER A 212 15.00 -18.28 10.64
CA SER A 212 15.01 -18.15 12.11
C SER A 212 14.46 -16.80 12.55
N ILE A 213 13.71 -16.77 13.65
CA ILE A 213 13.24 -15.51 14.26
C ILE A 213 14.37 -14.61 14.77
N HIS A 214 15.56 -15.18 14.95
CA HIS A 214 16.80 -14.48 15.28
C HIS A 214 17.61 -14.05 14.05
N GLY A 215 17.07 -14.25 12.86
CA GLY A 215 17.67 -13.85 11.60
C GLY A 215 18.16 -12.40 11.59
N VAL A 216 19.29 -12.20 10.92
CA VAL A 216 19.94 -10.90 10.78
C VAL A 216 19.96 -10.52 9.31
N PHE A 217 19.61 -9.28 9.01
CA PHE A 217 19.68 -8.74 7.67
C PHE A 217 21.13 -8.66 7.18
N CYS A 218 21.38 -9.19 5.98
CA CYS A 218 22.66 -9.04 5.28
C CYS A 218 22.50 -8.02 4.14
N PRO A 219 23.19 -6.86 4.16
CA PRO A 219 23.11 -5.85 3.10
C PRO A 219 23.50 -6.39 1.72
N GLU A 220 24.44 -7.33 1.68
CA GLU A 220 24.81 -8.08 0.49
C GLU A 220 24.17 -9.48 0.58
N PRO A 221 23.40 -9.91 -0.43
CA PRO A 221 22.77 -11.22 -0.40
C PRO A 221 23.84 -12.31 -0.57
N PRO A 222 23.88 -13.33 0.31
CA PRO A 222 24.85 -14.43 0.19
C PRO A 222 24.55 -15.34 -1.02
N ASP A 223 23.27 -15.45 -1.42
CA ASP A 223 22.78 -16.22 -2.56
C ASP A 223 21.48 -15.59 -3.12
N ILE A 224 21.04 -16.00 -4.31
CA ILE A 224 19.79 -15.60 -4.97
C ILE A 224 18.62 -16.52 -4.57
N GLU A 225 18.82 -17.44 -3.62
CA GLU A 225 17.78 -18.35 -3.15
C GLU A 225 16.57 -17.58 -2.57
N LEU A 226 15.37 -17.95 -3.04
CA LEU A 226 14.12 -17.33 -2.59
C LEU A 226 13.64 -18.01 -1.31
N PRO A 227 13.31 -17.26 -0.24
CA PRO A 227 12.76 -17.85 0.97
C PRO A 227 11.51 -18.70 0.68
N PRO A 228 11.42 -19.92 1.22
CA PRO A 228 10.24 -20.77 1.08
C PRO A 228 9.03 -20.18 1.81
N GLU A 229 7.83 -20.66 1.48
CA GLU A 229 6.56 -20.10 2.00
C GLU A 229 6.49 -20.09 3.54
N ASN A 230 6.94 -21.15 4.20
CA ASN A 230 6.94 -21.27 5.65
C ASN A 230 7.95 -20.33 6.34
N HIS A 231 8.91 -19.77 5.60
CA HIS A 231 9.81 -18.75 6.12
C HIS A 231 9.21 -17.35 6.03
N ARG A 232 8.15 -17.16 5.23
CA ARG A 232 7.57 -15.84 4.95
C ARG A 232 6.92 -15.21 6.17
N VAL A 233 7.19 -13.93 6.37
CA VAL A 233 6.48 -13.12 7.35
C VAL A 233 5.15 -12.69 6.76
N HIS A 234 4.07 -13.32 7.24
CA HIS A 234 2.71 -13.03 6.76
C HIS A 234 2.27 -11.66 7.27
N TRP A 235 2.50 -11.43 8.56
CA TRP A 235 2.10 -10.22 9.26
C TRP A 235 3.11 -9.85 10.34
N SER A 236 3.24 -8.56 10.61
CA SER A 236 4.08 -8.05 11.69
C SER A 236 3.42 -6.84 12.36
N GLN A 237 3.73 -6.59 13.62
CA GLN A 237 3.33 -5.39 14.34
C GLN A 237 4.26 -5.09 15.51
N VAL A 238 4.37 -3.83 15.91
CA VAL A 238 4.99 -3.49 17.19
C VAL A 238 3.89 -3.25 18.22
N ILE A 239 4.00 -3.96 19.32
CA ILE A 239 3.15 -3.84 20.50
C ILE A 239 3.96 -3.36 21.70
N GLU A 240 3.29 -2.70 22.64
CA GLU A 240 3.85 -2.38 23.95
C GLU A 240 3.35 -3.39 24.96
N LEU A 241 4.27 -4.09 25.64
CA LEU A 241 3.98 -5.02 26.72
C LEU A 241 4.93 -4.73 27.89
N PRO A 242 4.53 -4.99 29.14
CA PRO A 242 5.46 -4.93 30.26
C PRO A 242 6.56 -5.99 30.09
N ASP A 243 7.83 -5.58 30.29
CA ASP A 243 8.96 -6.51 30.35
C ASP A 243 9.00 -7.28 31.68
N SER A 244 10.03 -8.11 31.85
CA SER A 244 10.28 -8.87 33.08
C SER A 244 10.38 -8.00 34.34
N ASP A 245 10.69 -6.70 34.17
CA ASP A 245 10.85 -5.73 35.25
C ASP A 245 9.59 -4.87 35.43
N GLY A 246 8.50 -5.20 34.73
CA GLY A 246 7.22 -4.48 34.76
C GLY A 246 7.24 -3.15 34.00
N ARG A 247 8.30 -2.83 33.25
CA ARG A 247 8.41 -1.60 32.45
C ARG A 247 7.76 -1.80 31.10
N ALA A 248 7.00 -0.81 30.64
CA ALA A 248 6.47 -0.81 29.27
C ALA A 248 7.64 -0.88 28.27
N SER A 249 7.75 -2.03 27.60
CA SER A 249 8.75 -2.32 26.59
C SER A 249 8.06 -2.63 25.26
N LYS A 250 8.74 -2.31 24.16
CA LYS A 250 8.23 -2.58 22.82
C LYS A 250 8.68 -3.97 22.37
N PHE A 251 7.73 -4.70 21.80
CA PHE A 251 7.95 -6.01 21.20
C PHE A 251 7.46 -5.97 19.77
N HIS A 252 8.28 -6.53 18.89
CA HIS A 252 7.86 -6.84 17.54
C HIS A 252 7.18 -8.21 17.57
N GLN A 253 5.88 -8.22 17.31
CA GLN A 253 5.12 -9.43 17.06
C GLN A 253 5.18 -9.74 15.56
N VAL A 254 5.56 -10.97 15.22
CA VAL A 254 5.51 -11.50 13.87
C VAL A 254 4.65 -12.73 13.83
N GLN A 255 3.86 -12.82 12.78
CA GLN A 255 2.99 -13.94 12.53
C GLN A 255 3.41 -14.61 11.22
N LYS A 256 3.63 -15.92 11.29
CA LYS A 256 4.10 -16.74 10.16
C LYS A 256 3.26 -17.99 10.04
N TRP A 257 3.11 -18.46 8.81
CA TRP A 257 2.56 -19.78 8.56
C TRP A 257 3.68 -20.80 8.72
N GLU A 258 3.51 -21.75 9.64
CA GLU A 258 4.42 -22.86 9.85
C GLU A 258 3.72 -24.17 9.53
N GLN A 259 4.50 -25.13 9.06
CA GLN A 259 4.01 -26.44 8.68
C GLN A 259 4.62 -27.47 9.63
N ASP A 260 3.77 -28.27 10.28
CA ASP A 260 4.22 -29.32 11.20
C ASP A 260 4.71 -30.58 10.45
N GLU A 261 5.15 -31.59 11.21
CA GLU A 261 5.61 -32.88 10.67
C GLU A 261 4.55 -33.61 9.82
N HIS A 262 3.27 -33.28 10.02
CA HIS A 262 2.12 -33.85 9.30
C HIS A 262 1.67 -32.99 8.12
N HIS A 263 2.45 -31.99 7.73
CA HIS A 263 2.15 -31.07 6.62
C HIS A 263 0.93 -30.17 6.88
N VAL A 264 0.52 -29.98 8.13
CA VAL A 264 -0.60 -29.12 8.51
C VAL A 264 -0.11 -27.69 8.75
N TRP A 265 -0.78 -26.73 8.12
CA TRP A 265 -0.47 -25.31 8.29
C TRP A 265 -1.11 -24.73 9.55
N SER A 266 -0.29 -24.07 10.36
CA SER A 266 -0.75 -23.29 11.52
C SER A 266 -0.14 -21.89 11.48
N LEU A 267 -0.85 -20.93 12.08
CA LEU A 267 -0.42 -19.55 12.15
C LEU A 267 0.20 -19.31 13.53
N VAL A 268 1.50 -19.02 13.55
CA VAL A 268 2.30 -18.93 14.78
C VAL A 268 2.72 -17.49 15.04
N ASP A 269 2.50 -17.02 16.27
CA ASP A 269 2.94 -15.71 16.76
C ASP A 269 4.29 -15.80 17.45
N HIS A 270 5.21 -14.95 17.04
CA HIS A 270 6.55 -14.80 17.59
C HIS A 270 6.74 -13.39 18.15
N LEU A 271 7.36 -13.26 19.31
CA LEU A 271 7.64 -11.97 19.96
C LEU A 271 9.15 -11.75 20.11
N ARG A 272 9.63 -10.60 19.64
CA ARG A 272 11.03 -10.17 19.79
C ARG A 272 11.10 -8.79 20.45
N ARG A 273 11.92 -8.63 21.49
CA ARG A 273 12.15 -7.33 22.14
C ARG A 273 12.85 -6.37 21.17
N GLU A 274 12.33 -5.15 21.05
CA GLU A 274 12.80 -4.15 20.11
C GLU A 274 13.58 -3.02 20.81
N ASN A 275 14.69 -2.55 20.21
CA ASN A 275 15.51 -1.45 20.72
C ASN A 275 15.22 -0.09 20.05
N ARG A 276 14.34 -0.02 19.05
CA ARG A 276 13.93 1.21 18.33
C ARG A 276 12.44 1.17 17.99
N MET A 277 11.85 2.31 17.66
CA MET A 277 10.40 2.50 17.66
C MET A 277 9.79 2.47 16.24
N ILE A 278 8.68 1.74 16.03
CA ILE A 278 7.42 2.18 15.36
C ILE A 278 6.41 1.02 15.12
N SER A 279 5.10 1.26 15.36
CA SER A 279 4.03 0.26 15.11
C SER A 279 3.56 0.21 13.66
N TYR A 280 3.79 -0.94 12.99
CA TYR A 280 3.37 -1.20 11.61
C TYR A 280 1.84 -1.23 11.42
N GLN A 281 1.07 -1.71 12.40
CA GLN A 281 -0.39 -1.81 12.30
C GLN A 281 -1.09 -0.47 12.47
N GLY A 282 -0.60 0.35 13.41
CA GLY A 282 -1.02 1.74 13.52
C GLY A 282 -0.76 2.49 12.22
N ILE A 283 0.37 2.22 11.56
CA ILE A 283 0.67 2.83 10.27
C ILE A 283 -0.26 2.30 9.18
N VAL A 284 -0.40 0.99 8.96
CA VAL A 284 -1.29 0.43 7.92
C VAL A 284 -2.75 0.87 8.08
N ALA A 285 -3.25 0.95 9.32
CA ALA A 285 -4.58 1.51 9.60
C ALA A 285 -4.66 3.02 9.29
N ILE A 286 -3.63 3.79 9.66
CA ILE A 286 -3.49 5.19 9.23
C ILE A 286 -3.38 5.30 7.71
N CYS A 287 -2.80 4.35 6.97
CA CYS A 287 -2.72 4.37 5.49
C CYS A 287 -4.09 4.30 4.86
N ILE A 288 -4.88 3.35 5.36
CA ILE A 288 -6.23 3.08 4.90
C ILE A 288 -7.10 4.32 5.20
N ALA A 289 -7.05 4.83 6.44
CA ALA A 289 -7.81 6.00 6.86
C ALA A 289 -7.35 7.31 6.17
N SER A 290 -6.04 7.50 5.98
CA SER A 290 -5.46 8.69 5.34
C SER A 290 -5.74 8.68 3.84
N ALA A 291 -5.59 7.55 3.14
CA ALA A 291 -5.96 7.44 1.73
C ALA A 291 -7.45 7.73 1.51
N ALA A 292 -8.33 7.22 2.38
CA ALA A 292 -9.76 7.54 2.33
C ALA A 292 -10.04 9.03 2.61
N ALA A 293 -9.38 9.63 3.60
CA ALA A 293 -9.52 11.06 3.92
C ALA A 293 -8.94 11.97 2.82
N LEU A 294 -7.84 11.57 2.19
CA LEU A 294 -7.15 12.31 1.13
C LEU A 294 -7.90 12.27 -0.20
N VAL A 295 -8.48 11.13 -0.57
CA VAL A 295 -9.39 11.06 -1.72
C VAL A 295 -10.62 11.92 -1.47
N THR A 296 -11.16 11.88 -0.25
CA THR A 296 -12.33 12.68 0.11
C THR A 296 -12.00 14.18 0.10
N MET A 297 -10.86 14.60 0.65
CA MET A 297 -10.44 16.00 0.67
C MET A 297 -9.96 16.49 -0.70
N GLY A 298 -9.21 15.68 -1.46
CA GLY A 298 -8.79 15.98 -2.82
C GLY A 298 -9.97 16.18 -3.75
N PHE A 299 -11.00 15.34 -3.65
CA PHE A 299 -12.26 15.51 -4.37
C PHE A 299 -12.99 16.81 -3.97
N VAL A 300 -13.02 17.15 -2.68
CA VAL A 300 -13.62 18.39 -2.17
C VAL A 300 -12.83 19.63 -2.63
N VAL A 301 -11.50 19.59 -2.61
CA VAL A 301 -10.63 20.70 -3.01
C VAL A 301 -10.67 20.91 -4.53
N HIS A 302 -10.65 19.84 -5.32
CA HIS A 302 -10.85 19.89 -6.77
C HIS A 302 -12.20 20.57 -7.11
N ARG A 303 -13.27 20.25 -6.37
CA ARG A 303 -14.60 20.87 -6.52
C ARG A 303 -14.66 22.35 -6.10
N LEU A 304 -13.86 22.76 -5.12
CA LEU A 304 -13.82 24.14 -4.65
C LEU A 304 -12.97 25.05 -5.55
N LEU A 305 -11.91 24.50 -6.16
CA LEU A 305 -10.96 25.27 -6.96
C LEU A 305 -11.29 25.28 -8.47
N ILE A 306 -11.99 24.27 -8.99
CA ILE A 306 -12.37 24.20 -10.41
C ILE A 306 -13.87 24.50 -10.54
N LYS A 307 -14.25 25.75 -10.26
CA LYS A 307 -15.51 26.30 -10.75
C LYS A 307 -15.31 26.78 -12.19
N ARG A 308 -15.61 25.94 -13.19
CA ARG A 308 -16.00 26.44 -14.52
C ARG A 308 -17.53 26.51 -14.58
N PRO A 309 -18.15 27.68 -14.82
CA PRO A 309 -19.58 27.83 -14.53
C PRO A 309 -20.57 27.10 -15.45
N ASP A 310 -20.21 26.64 -16.65
CA ASP A 310 -21.22 26.37 -17.68
C ASP A 310 -21.16 24.99 -18.38
N VAL A 311 -20.66 23.96 -17.70
CA VAL A 311 -20.83 22.59 -18.20
C VAL A 311 -21.56 21.79 -17.13
N ALA A 312 -22.70 21.18 -17.50
CA ALA A 312 -23.46 20.30 -16.62
C ALA A 312 -22.53 19.26 -15.99
N ASP A 313 -22.26 19.44 -14.69
CA ASP A 313 -21.28 18.71 -13.89
C ASP A 313 -21.71 17.23 -13.72
N PRO A 314 -21.06 16.28 -14.38
CA PRO A 314 -21.39 14.87 -14.25
C PRO A 314 -20.92 14.24 -12.93
N PHE A 315 -20.28 15.03 -12.05
CA PHE A 315 -19.70 14.59 -10.78
C PHE A 315 -20.39 15.20 -9.55
N THR A 316 -21.57 15.81 -9.68
CA THR A 316 -22.36 16.19 -8.52
C THR A 316 -22.82 14.93 -7.78
N PRO A 317 -22.33 14.67 -6.55
CA PRO A 317 -22.72 13.46 -5.84
C PRO A 317 -24.20 13.57 -5.46
N SER A 318 -24.97 12.50 -5.69
CA SER A 318 -26.36 12.42 -5.25
C SER A 318 -26.46 12.58 -3.74
N ASP A 319 -27.65 12.95 -3.24
CA ASP A 319 -27.83 13.17 -1.80
C ASP A 319 -27.53 11.91 -0.97
N ASP A 320 -27.72 10.73 -1.56
CA ASP A 320 -27.35 9.44 -0.96
C ASP A 320 -25.83 9.26 -0.84
N GLN A 321 -25.07 9.70 -1.85
CA GLN A 321 -23.61 9.68 -1.82
C GLN A 321 -23.06 10.65 -0.76
N ARG A 322 -23.69 11.82 -0.59
CA ARG A 322 -23.33 12.78 0.45
C ARG A 322 -23.68 12.30 1.85
N ARG A 323 -24.73 11.49 1.98
CA ARG A 323 -25.09 10.84 3.25
C ARG A 323 -24.07 9.78 3.61
N TYR A 324 -23.72 8.92 2.66
CA TYR A 324 -22.70 7.87 2.84
C TYR A 324 -21.32 8.44 3.22
N MET A 325 -20.84 9.49 2.55
CA MET A 325 -19.57 10.13 2.90
C MET A 325 -19.56 10.71 4.31
N ARG A 326 -20.71 11.18 4.81
CA ARG A 326 -20.86 11.63 6.21
C ARG A 326 -20.83 10.44 7.17
N GLU A 327 -21.54 9.37 6.87
CA GLU A 327 -21.56 8.15 7.69
C GLU A 327 -20.18 7.50 7.79
N VAL A 328 -19.43 7.42 6.68
CA VAL A 328 -18.04 6.92 6.67
C VAL A 328 -17.12 7.82 7.50
N ARG A 329 -17.26 9.15 7.36
CA ARG A 329 -16.50 10.10 8.18
C ARG A 329 -16.81 9.94 9.66
N GLU A 330 -18.08 9.82 10.03
CA GLU A 330 -18.51 9.64 11.42
C GLU A 330 -18.05 8.30 11.99
N ARG A 331 -18.16 7.21 11.23
CA ARG A 331 -17.67 5.89 11.63
C ARG A 331 -16.15 5.88 11.84
N ASN A 332 -15.40 6.49 10.91
CA ASN A 332 -13.95 6.60 11.02
C ASN A 332 -13.53 7.50 12.20
N ILE A 333 -14.30 8.55 12.52
CA ILE A 333 -14.07 9.38 13.72
C ILE A 333 -14.32 8.58 15.00
N VAL A 334 -15.39 7.77 15.04
CA VAL A 334 -15.72 6.91 16.19
C VAL A 334 -14.68 5.81 16.39
N GLU A 335 -14.22 5.17 15.31
CA GLU A 335 -13.15 4.16 15.35
C GLU A 335 -11.79 4.77 15.74
N ALA A 336 -11.49 6.00 15.28
CA ALA A 336 -10.22 6.67 15.58
C ALA A 336 -10.14 7.25 17.00
N LEU A 337 -11.26 7.68 17.59
CA LEU A 337 -11.27 8.30 18.93
C LEU A 337 -11.56 7.30 20.06
N GLY A 338 -11.99 6.08 19.73
CA GLY A 338 -12.46 5.11 20.70
C GLY A 338 -13.70 5.61 21.46
N ASN A 339 -14.43 4.68 22.07
CA ASN A 339 -15.64 4.99 22.83
C ASN A 339 -15.30 5.77 24.13
N GLN A 340 -15.05 7.08 24.06
CA GLN A 340 -14.95 7.96 25.24
C GLN A 340 -16.33 8.34 25.82
N ARG A 341 -17.38 7.56 25.55
CA ARG A 341 -18.68 7.66 26.21
C ARG A 341 -19.15 6.34 26.79
N LEU A 342 -18.27 5.69 27.56
CA LEU A 342 -18.64 4.76 28.62
C LEU A 342 -17.63 4.92 29.78
N ARG A 343 -17.79 6.02 30.52
CA ARG A 343 -17.48 6.14 31.94
C ARG A 343 -18.57 6.96 32.60
#